data_AF-A0A2N2G0X7-F1
#
_entry.id   AF-A0A2N2G0X7-F1
#
_cell.length_a   1.000
_cell.length_b   1.000
_cell.length_c   1.000
_cell.angle_alpha   90.00
_cell.angle_beta   90.00
_cell.angle_gamma   90.00
#
_symmetry.space_group_name_H-M   'P 1'
#
loop_
_entity.id
_entity.type
_entity.pdbx_description
1 polymer ?
#
loop_
_entity_poly.entity_id
_entity_poly.type
_entity_poly.pdbx_seq_one_letter_code
_entity_poly.pdbx_strand_id
1 'polypeptide(L)'
;QMKLFLDKLDRTNLNLSQASISLAPPAYSFHSSGDFDVGKKGFGYDNFTERFALTEEFSKMIKLTYVDIRYTINNKDGVRYEPWHVTVV
;
A
#
# COMPACT_ATOMS: atom_id res chain seq x y z
N GLN A 1 9.16 -1.26 0.47
CA GLN A 1 8.73 -2.54 -0.13
C GLN A 1 9.68 -3.73 0.03
N MET A 2 10.86 -3.78 -0.62
CA MET A 2 11.60 -5.03 -0.87
C MET A 2 11.86 -5.89 0.38
N LYS A 3 12.31 -5.27 1.49
CA LYS A 3 12.58 -5.97 2.75
C LYS A 3 11.33 -6.65 3.32
N LEU A 4 10.15 -6.01 3.25
CA LEU A 4 8.89 -6.59 3.72
C LEU A 4 8.53 -7.85 2.93
N PHE A 5 8.76 -7.84 1.62
CA PHE A 5 8.53 -9.02 0.78
C PHE A 5 9.49 -10.15 1.15
N LEU A 6 10.80 -9.87 1.25
CA LEU A 6 11.80 -10.89 1.60
C LEU A 6 11.55 -11.50 2.99
N ASP A 7 11.17 -10.68 3.97
CA ASP A 7 10.81 -11.15 5.31
C ASP A 7 9.57 -12.06 5.27
N LYS A 8 8.56 -11.71 4.46
CA LYS A 8 7.38 -12.56 4.30
C LYS A 8 7.72 -13.85 3.56
N LEU A 9 8.56 -13.78 2.52
CA LEU A 9 9.03 -14.93 1.75
C LEU A 9 9.72 -15.95 2.64
N ASP A 10 10.60 -15.49 3.53
CA ASP A 10 11.25 -16.32 4.54
C ASP A 10 10.22 -16.99 5.47
N ARG A 11 9.28 -16.20 6.01
CA ARG A 11 8.19 -16.70 6.88
C ARG A 11 7.24 -17.69 6.19
N THR A 12 7.14 -17.64 4.87
CA THR A 12 6.29 -18.56 4.07
C THR A 12 7.10 -19.71 3.47
N ASN A 13 8.26 -20.06 4.03
CA ASN A 13 9.13 -21.14 3.55
C ASN A 13 9.44 -21.01 2.05
N LEU A 14 9.76 -19.79 1.61
CA LEU A 14 10.07 -19.44 0.22
C LEU A 14 8.90 -19.67 -0.77
N ASN A 15 7.67 -19.83 -0.29
CA ASN A 15 6.49 -19.89 -1.15
C ASN A 15 6.18 -18.51 -1.76
N LEU A 16 6.59 -18.32 -3.01
CA LEU A 16 6.40 -17.07 -3.75
C LEU A 16 4.94 -16.66 -3.89
N SER A 17 4.03 -17.61 -4.16
CA SER A 17 2.61 -17.33 -4.31
C SER A 17 2.01 -16.80 -3.02
N GLN A 18 2.31 -17.42 -1.88
CA GLN A 18 1.84 -16.95 -0.58
C GLN A 18 2.47 -15.61 -0.18
N ALA A 19 3.78 -15.44 -0.42
CA ALA A 19 4.48 -14.20 -0.16
C ALA A 19 3.90 -13.03 -0.96
N SER A 20 3.45 -13.28 -2.20
CA SER A 20 2.94 -12.26 -3.12
C SER A 20 1.56 -11.70 -2.75
N ILE A 21 0.79 -12.39 -1.90
CA ILE A 21 -0.52 -11.90 -1.46
C ILE A 21 -0.37 -10.58 -0.68
N SER A 22 -0.89 -9.47 -1.21
CA SER A 22 -0.77 -8.12 -0.61
C SER A 22 0.66 -7.59 -0.41
N LEU A 23 1.69 -8.24 -0.96
CA LEU A 23 3.05 -7.70 -1.01
C LEU A 23 3.65 -8.03 -2.36
N ALA A 24 3.80 -7.00 -3.20
CA ALA A 24 4.37 -7.18 -4.52
C ALA A 24 5.83 -7.70 -4.44
N PRO A 25 6.20 -8.68 -5.28
CA PRO A 25 7.60 -9.10 -5.40
C PRO A 25 8.47 -7.95 -5.92
N PRO A 26 9.81 -8.02 -5.70
CA PRO A 26 10.74 -7.06 -6.28
C PRO A 26 10.51 -6.91 -7.79
N ALA A 27 10.61 -5.68 -8.30
CA ALA A 27 10.30 -5.27 -9.68
C ALA A 27 8.81 -5.28 -10.09
N TYR A 28 7.89 -5.69 -9.21
CA TYR A 28 6.43 -5.64 -9.47
C TYR A 28 5.70 -4.63 -8.55
N SER A 29 6.44 -3.79 -7.82
CA SER A 29 5.87 -2.80 -6.92
C SER A 29 5.76 -1.45 -7.61
N PHE A 30 4.59 -0.81 -7.56
CA PHE A 30 4.41 0.53 -8.13
C PHE A 30 5.24 1.63 -7.45
N HIS A 31 5.83 1.38 -6.27
CA HIS A 31 6.80 2.31 -5.70
C HIS A 31 8.06 2.48 -6.56
N SER A 32 8.35 1.56 -7.50
CA SER A 32 9.40 1.77 -8.49
C SER A 32 9.00 2.75 -9.61
N SER A 33 7.72 3.08 -9.71
CA SER A 33 7.12 3.88 -10.78
C SER A 33 6.50 5.18 -10.28
N GLY A 34 6.84 5.61 -9.06
CA GLY A 34 6.42 6.89 -8.50
C GLY A 34 5.28 6.84 -7.49
N ASP A 35 4.70 5.67 -7.22
CA ASP A 35 3.73 5.55 -6.12
C ASP A 35 4.42 5.72 -4.76
N PHE A 36 3.70 6.28 -3.79
CA PHE A 36 4.21 6.53 -2.45
C PHE A 36 3.13 6.34 -1.39
N ASP A 37 3.59 6.09 -0.17
CA ASP A 37 2.70 5.97 0.99
C ASP A 37 2.54 7.32 1.69
N VAL A 38 1.32 7.65 2.09
CA VAL A 38 0.99 8.82 2.88
C VAL A 38 0.48 8.40 4.25
N GLY A 39 0.84 9.14 5.28
CA GLY A 39 0.37 8.89 6.63
C GLY A 39 0.18 10.17 7.43
N LYS A 40 -0.55 10.03 8.53
CA LYS A 40 -0.71 11.03 9.57
C LYS A 40 0.43 10.92 10.59
N LYS A 41 1.07 12.05 10.86
CA LYS A 41 2.09 12.16 11.91
C LYS A 41 1.49 11.80 13.27
N GLY A 42 2.15 10.90 14.00
CA GLY A 42 1.70 10.44 15.31
C GLY A 42 0.63 9.33 15.28
N PHE A 43 0.25 8.83 14.10
CA PHE A 43 -0.74 7.74 13.97
C PHE A 43 -0.09 6.33 13.99
N GLY A 44 1.25 6.27 13.95
CA GLY A 44 1.99 5.02 14.12
C GLY A 44 1.63 3.97 13.07
N TYR A 45 1.43 2.73 13.53
CA TYR A 45 1.06 1.60 12.67
C TYR A 45 -0.34 1.75 12.06
N ASP A 46 -1.24 2.53 12.69
CA ASP A 46 -2.61 2.73 12.17
C ASP A 46 -2.61 3.41 10.80
N ASN A 47 -1.52 4.08 10.40
CA ASN A 47 -1.31 4.59 9.04
C ASN A 47 -1.41 3.49 7.98
N PHE A 48 -0.97 2.27 8.30
CA PHE A 48 -0.94 1.12 7.39
C PHE A 48 -2.12 0.18 7.66
N THR A 49 -3.27 0.75 8.02
CA THR A 49 -4.55 0.05 8.22
C THR A 49 -5.69 0.85 7.59
N GLU A 50 -6.87 0.23 7.49
CA GLU A 50 -8.08 0.91 7.02
C GLU A 50 -8.46 2.14 7.87
N ARG A 51 -7.97 2.24 9.12
CA ARG A 51 -8.21 3.38 10.00
C ARG A 51 -7.68 4.68 9.43
N PHE A 52 -6.65 4.65 8.57
CA PHE A 52 -6.14 5.86 7.92
C PHE A 52 -7.22 6.55 7.09
N ALA A 53 -8.15 5.79 6.48
CA ALA A 53 -9.27 6.33 5.73
C ALA A 53 -10.22 7.22 6.56
N LEU A 54 -10.17 7.10 7.89
CA LEU A 54 -11.00 7.87 8.82
C LEU A 54 -10.34 9.19 9.25
N THR A 55 -9.15 9.51 8.73
CA THR A 55 -8.39 10.70 9.12
C THR A 55 -8.74 11.91 8.27
N GLU A 56 -8.45 13.11 8.81
CA GLU A 56 -8.60 14.36 8.06
C GLU A 56 -7.57 14.44 6.92
N GLU A 57 -6.36 13.92 7.14
CA GLU A 57 -5.29 13.83 6.16
C GLU A 57 -5.73 13.04 4.92
N PHE A 58 -6.33 11.87 5.12
CA PHE A 58 -6.93 11.09 4.03
C PHE A 58 -8.04 11.87 3.32
N SER A 59 -8.96 12.48 4.09
CA SER A 59 -10.07 13.26 3.53
C SER A 59 -9.62 14.47 2.69
N LYS A 60 -8.46 15.06 3.00
CA LYS A 60 -7.85 16.13 2.20
C LYS A 60 -7.15 15.56 0.96
N MET A 61 -6.44 14.45 1.13
CA MET A 61 -5.68 13.80 0.06
C MET A 61 -6.58 13.35 -1.10
N ILE A 62 -7.73 12.71 -0.82
CA ILE A 62 -8.65 12.24 -1.86
C ILE A 62 -9.34 13.35 -2.66
N LYS A 63 -9.20 14.62 -2.25
CA LYS A 63 -9.75 15.79 -2.96
C LYS A 63 -8.73 16.41 -3.93
N LEU A 64 -7.48 15.98 -3.87
CA LEU A 64 -6.43 16.46 -4.76
C LEU A 64 -6.66 15.91 -6.18
N THR A 65 -6.41 16.73 -7.20
CA THR A 65 -6.69 16.37 -8.60
C THR A 65 -5.50 15.72 -9.31
N TYR A 66 -4.36 15.56 -8.62
CA TYR A 66 -3.10 15.08 -9.18
C TYR A 66 -2.62 13.76 -8.56
N VAL A 67 -3.44 13.16 -7.69
CA VAL A 67 -3.19 11.86 -7.06
C VAL A 67 -4.48 11.06 -6.95
N ASP A 68 -4.36 9.74 -6.86
CA ASP A 68 -5.47 8.81 -6.60
C ASP A 68 -5.03 7.66 -5.68
N ILE A 69 -5.99 6.91 -5.15
CA ILE A 69 -5.75 5.68 -4.37
C ILE A 69 -5.55 4.52 -5.34
N ARG A 70 -4.37 3.89 -5.30
CA ARG A 70 -4.08 2.73 -6.18
C ARG A 70 -4.97 1.54 -5.84
N TYR A 71 -4.95 1.10 -4.58
CA TYR A 71 -5.59 -0.12 -4.14
C TYR A 71 -6.92 0.19 -3.44
N THR A 72 -7.97 0.41 -4.23
CA THR A 72 -9.35 0.55 -3.73
C THR A 72 -9.92 -0.79 -3.24
N ILE A 73 -11.05 -0.77 -2.53
CA ILE A 73 -11.71 -1.98 -1.98
C ILE A 73 -11.98 -3.03 -3.08
N ASN A 74 -12.20 -2.60 -4.31
CA ASN A 74 -12.56 -3.46 -5.45
C ASN A 74 -11.45 -3.57 -6.51
N ASN A 75 -10.19 -3.29 -6.14
CA ASN A 75 -9.06 -3.46 -7.06
C ASN A 75 -8.93 -4.93 -7.50
N LYS A 76 -8.29 -5.15 -8.66
CA LYS A 76 -8.11 -6.49 -9.26
C LYS A 76 -6.68 -7.01 -9.12
N ASP A 77 -5.85 -6.36 -8.33
CA ASP A 77 -4.40 -6.59 -8.27
C ASP A 77 -4.01 -7.65 -7.23
N GLY A 78 -4.98 -8.26 -6.54
CA GLY A 78 -4.72 -9.22 -5.46
C GLY A 78 -4.09 -8.58 -4.22
N VAL A 79 -4.22 -7.25 -4.10
CA VAL A 79 -3.79 -6.46 -2.96
C VAL A 79 -5.03 -6.05 -2.17
N ARG A 80 -4.93 -6.09 -0.83
CA ARG A 80 -6.00 -5.58 0.05
C ARG A 80 -6.23 -4.08 -0.18
N TYR A 81 -7.27 -3.55 0.45
CA TYR A 81 -7.47 -2.11 0.50
C TYR A 81 -6.31 -1.42 1.26
N GLU A 82 -5.66 -0.45 0.63
CA GLU A 82 -4.53 0.29 1.20
C GLU A 82 -4.77 1.81 1.04
N PRO A 83 -5.55 2.45 1.94
CA PRO A 83 -5.88 3.89 1.84
C PRO A 83 -4.69 4.83 1.91
N TRP A 84 -3.52 4.34 2.31
CA TRP A 84 -2.27 5.09 2.37
C TRP A 84 -1.48 5.06 1.06
N HIS A 85 -1.76 4.11 0.16
CA HIS A 85 -0.99 3.90 -1.07
C HIS A 85 -1.51 4.77 -2.21
N VAL A 86 -0.69 5.74 -2.63
CA VAL A 86 -1.06 6.79 -3.57
C VAL A 86 -0.33 6.62 -4.91
N THR A 87 -1.07 6.79 -6.01
CA THR A 87 -0.52 6.97 -7.37
C THR A 87 -0.57 8.43 -7.77
N VAL A 88 0.42 8.86 -8.55
CA VAL A 88 0.37 10.14 -9.28
C VAL A 88 -0.43 9.95 -10.57
N VAL A 89 -1.22 10.95 -10.96
CA VAL A 89 -2.02 10.99 -12.21
C VAL A 89 -1.28 11.74 -13.31
#